data_AF-A0A6J1W833-F1
#
_entry.id   AF-A0A6J1W833-F1
#
_cell.length_a   1.000
_cell.length_b   1.000
_cell.length_c   1.000
_cell.angle_alpha   90.00
_cell.angle_beta   90.00
_cell.angle_gamma   90.00
#
_symmetry.space_group_name_H-M   'P 1'
#
loop_
_entity.id
_entity.type
_entity.pdbx_description
1 polymer ?
#
loop_
_entity_poly.entity_id
_entity_poly.type
_entity_poly.pdbx_seq_one_letter_code
_entity_poly.pdbx_strand_id
1 'polypeptide(L)'
;MTYINITSVKLFVRVQNVFGVCKVFACLVVIGGGLYEIARGNTENLKKGFEGSTTSPGGIALALYSGLWAYDGWNSVTVVTEEIINPSVNVPLSISIAVPLITALYVCMNVAYMTVLSYAEMISVPAVAVAFGARVLGPASFLIPLGVAIATFGCAMSVQFGIT
;
A
#
# COMPACT_ATOMS: atom_id res chain seq x y z
N MET A 1 -20.48 8.16 -1.90
CA MET A 1 -19.92 7.28 -2.95
C MET A 1 -20.86 7.25 -4.15
N THR A 2 -22.02 6.60 -4.04
CA THR A 2 -22.99 6.38 -5.14
C THR A 2 -23.43 7.66 -5.85
N TYR A 3 -23.71 8.75 -5.11
CA TYR A 3 -24.11 10.04 -5.69
C TYR A 3 -23.03 10.69 -6.56
N ILE A 4 -21.76 10.61 -6.16
CA ILE A 4 -20.63 11.21 -6.89
C ILE A 4 -20.39 10.45 -8.19
N ASN A 5 -20.42 9.11 -8.14
CA ASN A 5 -20.22 8.27 -9.32
C ASN A 5 -21.30 8.49 -10.39
N ILE A 6 -22.55 8.75 -10.00
CA ILE A 6 -23.66 8.97 -10.92
C ILE A 6 -23.67 10.40 -11.50
N THR A 7 -23.16 11.40 -10.77
CA THR A 7 -23.31 12.81 -11.17
C THR A 7 -22.27 13.25 -12.21
N SER A 8 -21.02 12.76 -12.18
CA SER A 8 -20.01 13.13 -13.18
C SER A 8 -18.82 12.18 -13.26
N VAL A 9 -18.71 11.45 -14.38
CA VAL A 9 -17.56 10.59 -14.70
C VAL A 9 -16.25 11.39 -14.80
N LYS A 10 -16.30 12.62 -15.34
CA LYS A 10 -15.12 13.49 -15.48
C LYS A 10 -14.57 13.96 -14.12
N LEU A 11 -15.44 14.20 -13.15
CA LEU A 11 -15.04 14.54 -11.79
C LEU A 11 -14.41 13.34 -11.09
N PHE A 12 -15.01 12.16 -11.24
CA PHE A 12 -14.49 10.90 -10.71
C PHE A 12 -13.05 10.64 -11.18
N VAL A 13 -12.78 10.72 -12.49
CA VAL A 13 -11.43 10.48 -13.04
C VAL A 13 -10.40 11.46 -12.46
N ARG A 14 -10.74 12.75 -12.35
CA ARG A 14 -9.84 13.76 -11.77
C ARG A 14 -9.52 13.48 -10.31
N VAL A 15 -10.55 13.18 -9.51
CA VAL A 15 -10.39 12.86 -8.09
C VAL A 15 -9.56 11.59 -7.90
N GLN A 16 -9.82 10.55 -8.72
CA GLN A 16 -9.10 9.29 -8.65
C GLN A 16 -7.61 9.44 -8.99
N ASN A 17 -7.28 10.25 -10.00
CA ASN A 17 -5.89 10.53 -10.36
C ASN A 17 -5.15 11.25 -9.23
N VAL A 18 -5.77 12.26 -8.61
CA VAL A 18 -5.19 12.95 -7.46
C VAL A 18 -4.94 11.98 -6.31
N PHE A 19 -5.92 11.13 -5.99
CA PHE A 19 -5.79 10.14 -4.93
C PHE A 19 -4.73 9.07 -5.23
N GLY A 20 -4.60 8.65 -6.49
CA GLY A 20 -3.55 7.76 -6.94
C GLY A 20 -2.15 8.33 -6.67
N VAL A 21 -1.93 9.60 -7.06
CA VAL A 21 -0.65 10.28 -6.80
C VAL A 21 -0.40 10.45 -5.29
N CYS A 22 -1.42 10.86 -4.53
CA CYS A 22 -1.31 11.01 -3.07
C CYS A 22 -0.93 9.69 -2.37
N LYS A 23 -1.50 8.55 -2.80
CA LYS A 23 -1.17 7.22 -2.26
C LYS A 23 0.31 6.89 -2.43
N VAL A 24 0.82 7.04 -3.66
CA VAL A 24 2.21 6.74 -3.97
C VAL A 24 3.15 7.67 -3.21
N PHE A 25 2.82 8.97 -3.14
CA PHE A 25 3.59 9.94 -2.37
C PHE A 25 3.65 9.57 -0.88
N ALA A 26 2.53 9.17 -0.27
CA ALA A 26 2.51 8.72 1.12
C ALA A 26 3.41 7.50 1.35
N CYS A 27 3.43 6.54 0.42
CA CYS A 27 4.33 5.38 0.48
C CYS A 27 5.80 5.83 0.44
N LEU A 28 6.14 6.77 -0.44
CA LEU A 28 7.50 7.31 -0.56
C LEU A 28 7.95 8.05 0.72
N VAL A 29 7.04 8.79 1.37
CA VAL A 29 7.32 9.44 2.65
C VAL A 29 7.64 8.42 3.75
N VAL A 30 6.88 7.31 3.82
CA VAL A 30 7.14 6.23 4.78
C VAL A 30 8.51 5.58 4.51
N ILE A 31 8.79 5.24 3.25
CA ILE A 31 10.08 4.64 2.86
C ILE A 31 11.24 5.59 3.17
N GLY A 32 11.11 6.86 2.82
CA GLY A 32 12.11 7.89 3.12
C GLY A 32 12.35 8.07 4.62
N GLY A 33 11.29 8.06 5.43
CA GLY A 33 11.38 8.09 6.89
C GLY A 33 12.12 6.87 7.45
N GLY A 34 11.84 5.66 6.94
CA GLY A 34 12.56 4.45 7.33
C GLY A 34 14.04 4.50 6.95
N LEU A 35 14.38 4.96 5.75
CA LEU A 35 15.77 5.13 5.32
C LEU A 35 16.52 6.15 6.18
N TYR A 36 15.86 7.24 6.57
CA TYR A 36 16.41 8.23 7.49
C TYR A 36 16.72 7.64 8.87
N GLU A 37 15.82 6.83 9.42
CA GLU A 37 16.02 6.16 10.71
C GLU A 37 17.13 5.10 10.66
N ILE A 38 17.25 4.36 9.54
CA ILE A 38 18.39 3.47 9.29
C ILE A 38 19.70 4.25 9.26
N ALA A 39 19.73 5.39 8.56
CA ALA A 39 20.93 6.24 8.50
C ALA A 39 21.33 6.83 9.86
N ARG A 40 20.36 7.06 10.76
CA ARG A 40 20.62 7.43 12.17
C ARG A 40 21.12 6.29 13.04
N GLY A 41 21.13 5.06 12.53
CA GLY A 41 21.58 3.86 13.24
C GLY A 41 20.48 3.09 13.98
N ASN A 42 19.21 3.48 13.83
CA ASN A 42 18.07 2.87 14.51
C ASN A 42 17.67 1.53 13.85
N THR A 43 18.54 0.52 14.00
CA THR A 43 18.42 -0.79 13.33
C THR A 43 18.23 -1.95 14.31
N GLU A 44 18.05 -1.67 15.61
CA GLU A 44 17.96 -2.70 16.64
C GLU A 44 16.80 -3.66 16.42
N ASN A 45 15.65 -3.14 15.99
CA ASN A 45 14.48 -3.94 15.67
C ASN A 45 14.70 -4.83 14.44
N LEU A 46 15.46 -4.37 13.45
CA LEU A 46 15.81 -5.16 12.26
C LEU A 46 16.74 -6.34 12.58
N LYS A 47 17.61 -6.19 13.59
CA LYS A 47 18.54 -7.25 14.02
C LYS A 47 17.85 -8.46 14.63
N LYS A 48 16.62 -8.30 15.15
CA LYS A 48 15.81 -9.39 15.71
C LYS A 48 15.26 -10.34 14.64
N GLY A 49 15.29 -9.95 13.36
CA GLY A 49 15.13 -10.84 12.21
C GLY A 49 13.96 -11.83 12.31
N PHE A 50 14.30 -13.11 12.46
CA PHE A 50 13.36 -14.24 12.46
C PHE A 50 13.02 -14.77 13.87
N GLU A 51 13.41 -14.06 14.92
CA GLU A 51 13.07 -14.45 16.29
C GLU A 51 11.55 -14.52 16.50
N GLY A 52 11.06 -15.64 17.07
CA GLY A 52 9.63 -15.86 17.27
C GLY A 52 8.84 -16.25 16.01
N SER A 53 9.52 -16.58 14.91
CA SER A 53 8.85 -17.09 13.70
C SER A 53 8.22 -18.47 13.92
N THR A 54 7.08 -18.70 13.26
CA THR A 54 6.41 -20.00 13.24
C THR A 54 6.70 -20.72 11.93
N THR A 55 7.05 -22.00 12.00
CA THR A 55 7.20 -22.89 10.84
C THR A 55 5.95 -23.75 10.61
N SER A 56 4.86 -23.49 11.33
CA SER A 56 3.63 -24.23 11.18
C SER A 56 3.02 -23.99 9.78
N PRO A 57 2.63 -25.05 9.05
CA PRO A 57 2.04 -24.90 7.72
C PRO A 57 0.80 -24.00 7.71
N GLY A 58 -0.02 -24.06 8.77
CA GLY A 58 -1.21 -23.21 8.92
C GLY A 58 -0.87 -21.72 9.12
N GLY A 59 0.14 -21.41 9.92
CA GLY A 59 0.61 -20.03 10.10
C GLY A 59 1.18 -19.43 8.81
N ILE A 60 1.96 -20.22 8.07
CA ILE A 60 2.51 -19.81 6.77
C ILE A 60 1.37 -19.59 5.76
N ALA A 61 0.38 -20.48 5.70
CA ALA A 61 -0.76 -20.33 4.80
C ALA A 61 -1.57 -19.06 5.08
N LEU A 62 -1.83 -18.75 6.36
CA LEU A 62 -2.57 -17.53 6.74
C LEU A 62 -1.77 -16.25 6.45
N ALA A 63 -0.46 -16.28 6.65
CA ALA A 63 0.43 -15.17 6.31
C ALA A 63 0.45 -14.91 4.79
N LEU A 64 0.55 -15.98 3.98
CA LEU A 64 0.47 -15.89 2.52
C LEU A 64 -0.89 -15.40 2.06
N TYR A 65 -1.99 -15.86 2.66
CA TYR A 65 -3.34 -15.40 2.34
C TYR A 65 -3.48 -13.89 2.57
N SER A 66 -3.02 -13.40 3.72
CA SER A 66 -3.04 -11.97 4.05
C SER A 66 -2.14 -11.16 3.13
N GLY A 67 -0.98 -11.71 2.74
CA GLY A 67 -0.08 -11.10 1.78
C GLY A 67 -0.69 -11.00 0.38
N LEU A 68 -1.30 -12.09 -0.12
CA LEU A 68 -1.96 -12.13 -1.43
C LEU A 68 -3.14 -11.15 -1.51
N TRP A 69 -3.87 -10.96 -0.42
CA TRP A 69 -4.94 -9.96 -0.36
C TRP A 69 -4.44 -8.53 -0.64
N ALA A 70 -3.21 -8.19 -0.21
CA ALA A 70 -2.62 -6.88 -0.50
C ALA A 70 -2.26 -6.68 -1.99
N TYR A 71 -2.15 -7.77 -2.77
CA TYR A 71 -1.93 -7.75 -4.22
C TYR A 71 -3.22 -7.95 -5.02
N ASP A 72 -4.38 -8.06 -4.38
CA ASP A 72 -5.64 -8.19 -5.10
C ASP A 72 -5.93 -6.96 -5.96
N GLY A 73 -6.51 -7.18 -7.15
CA GLY A 73 -6.73 -6.16 -8.17
C GLY A 73 -5.95 -6.34 -9.48
N TRP A 74 -5.05 -7.32 -9.56
CA TRP A 74 -4.35 -7.68 -10.80
C TRP A 74 -5.31 -8.07 -11.94
N ASN A 75 -6.47 -8.65 -11.60
CA ASN A 75 -7.54 -8.99 -12.54
C ASN A 75 -8.13 -7.77 -13.26
N SER A 76 -8.05 -6.57 -12.68
CA SER A 76 -8.62 -5.37 -13.32
C SER A 76 -7.94 -5.01 -14.65
N VAL A 77 -6.68 -5.43 -14.85
CA VAL A 77 -5.97 -5.24 -16.12
C VAL A 77 -6.62 -6.04 -17.24
N THR A 78 -7.17 -7.23 -16.95
CA THR A 78 -7.80 -8.06 -17.98
C THR A 78 -9.13 -7.46 -18.45
N VAL A 79 -9.87 -6.80 -17.57
CA VAL A 79 -11.16 -6.15 -17.87
C VAL A 79 -11.02 -5.01 -18.88
N VAL A 80 -9.95 -4.22 -18.80
CA VAL A 80 -9.71 -3.08 -19.69
C VAL A 80 -8.85 -3.45 -20.92
N THR A 81 -8.57 -4.74 -21.13
CA THR A 81 -7.72 -5.21 -22.23
C THR A 81 -8.24 -4.77 -23.60
N GLU A 82 -9.56 -4.69 -23.77
CA GLU A 82 -10.18 -4.29 -25.04
C GLU A 82 -9.98 -2.80 -25.37
N GLU A 83 -9.65 -1.97 -24.37
CA GLU A 83 -9.35 -0.54 -24.55
C GLU A 83 -7.83 -0.27 -24.70
N ILE A 84 -6.99 -1.28 -24.49
CA ILE A 84 -5.54 -1.16 -24.57
C ILE A 84 -5.09 -1.27 -26.03
N ILE A 85 -4.32 -0.29 -26.49
CA ILE A 85 -3.64 -0.35 -27.80
C ILE A 85 -2.62 -1.50 -27.76
N ASN A 86 -2.66 -2.44 -28.71
CA ASN A 86 -1.76 -3.61 -28.79
C ASN A 86 -1.68 -4.43 -27.49
N PRO A 87 -2.79 -5.06 -27.06
CA PRO A 87 -2.87 -5.72 -25.76
C PRO A 87 -1.90 -6.91 -25.62
N SER A 88 -1.60 -7.62 -26.71
CA SER A 88 -0.67 -8.77 -26.72
C SER A 88 0.75 -8.42 -26.27
N VAL A 89 1.14 -7.15 -26.36
CA VAL A 89 2.47 -6.67 -25.93
C VAL A 89 2.34 -5.81 -24.67
N ASN A 90 1.39 -4.89 -24.64
CA ASN A 90 1.30 -3.89 -23.58
C ASN A 90 0.76 -4.45 -22.26
N VAL A 91 -0.14 -5.44 -22.28
CA VAL A 91 -0.62 -6.10 -21.07
C VAL A 91 0.50 -6.88 -20.35
N PRO A 92 1.21 -7.82 -21.00
CA PRO A 92 2.28 -8.56 -20.32
C PRO A 92 3.43 -7.64 -19.89
N LEU A 93 3.76 -6.61 -20.67
CA LEU A 93 4.77 -5.62 -20.29
C LEU A 93 4.35 -4.82 -19.05
N SER A 94 3.09 -4.35 -19.01
CA SER A 94 2.57 -3.60 -17.86
C SER A 94 2.60 -4.42 -16.59
N ILE A 95 2.18 -5.70 -16.65
CA ILE A 95 2.22 -6.61 -15.49
C ILE A 95 3.67 -6.84 -15.05
N SER A 96 4.58 -7.09 -16.00
CA SER A 96 5.99 -7.37 -15.72
C SER A 96 6.73 -6.20 -15.06
N ILE A 97 6.27 -4.96 -15.27
CA ILE A 97 6.84 -3.77 -14.62
C ILE A 97 6.11 -3.45 -13.31
N ALA A 98 4.77 -3.48 -13.32
CA ALA A 98 3.96 -3.07 -12.18
C ALA A 98 4.11 -4.02 -10.98
N VAL A 99 4.12 -5.34 -11.21
CA VAL A 99 4.18 -6.33 -10.12
C VAL A 99 5.50 -6.25 -9.33
N PRO A 100 6.69 -6.24 -9.96
CA PRO A 100 7.94 -6.08 -9.22
C PRO A 100 8.05 -4.72 -8.52
N LEU A 101 7.55 -3.64 -9.15
CA LEU A 101 7.58 -2.30 -8.56
C LEU A 101 6.74 -2.23 -7.28
N ILE A 102 5.51 -2.74 -7.31
CA ILE A 102 4.62 -2.80 -6.14
C ILE A 102 5.22 -3.70 -5.06
N THR A 103 5.79 -4.86 -5.47
CA THR A 103 6.48 -5.75 -4.55
C THR A 103 7.62 -5.04 -3.82
N ALA A 104 8.47 -4.31 -4.54
CA ALA A 104 9.56 -3.54 -3.96
C ALA A 104 9.04 -2.48 -2.98
N LEU A 105 8.00 -1.71 -3.35
CA LEU A 105 7.39 -0.72 -2.47
C LEU A 105 6.85 -1.33 -1.18
N TYR A 106 6.17 -2.47 -1.27
CA TYR A 106 5.62 -3.17 -0.11
C TYR A 106 6.71 -3.70 0.81
N VAL A 107 7.77 -4.30 0.26
CA VAL A 107 8.91 -4.76 1.04
C VAL A 107 9.60 -3.57 1.72
N CYS A 108 9.88 -2.49 0.99
CA CYS A 108 10.51 -1.29 1.55
C CYS A 108 9.66 -0.64 2.66
N MET A 109 8.33 -0.57 2.51
CA MET A 109 7.46 -0.06 3.56
C MET A 109 7.47 -0.93 4.82
N ASN A 110 7.43 -2.27 4.66
CA ASN A 110 7.51 -3.17 5.81
C ASN A 110 8.84 -3.03 6.56
N VAL A 111 9.95 -2.94 5.82
CA VAL A 111 11.27 -2.66 6.40
C VAL A 111 11.27 -1.32 7.12
N ALA A 112 10.70 -0.27 6.51
CA ALA A 112 10.58 1.04 7.14
C ALA A 112 9.80 0.97 8.46
N TYR A 113 8.68 0.26 8.53
CA TYR A 113 7.93 0.09 9.78
C TYR A 113 8.76 -0.61 10.86
N MET A 114 9.50 -1.65 10.49
CA MET A 114 10.36 -2.41 11.40
C MET A 114 11.57 -1.61 11.91
N THR A 115 11.93 -0.47 11.32
CA THR A 115 13.00 0.38 11.86
C THR A 115 12.55 1.13 13.12
N VAL A 116 11.27 1.51 13.19
CA VAL A 116 10.73 2.40 14.23
C VAL A 116 9.82 1.67 15.23
N LEU A 117 9.11 0.64 14.78
CA LEU A 117 8.14 -0.10 15.58
C LEU A 117 8.66 -1.51 15.87
N SER A 118 8.47 -1.96 17.11
CA SER A 118 8.72 -3.35 17.49
C SER A 118 7.60 -4.28 17.01
N TYR A 119 7.89 -5.59 16.92
CA TYR A 119 6.89 -6.59 16.54
C TYR A 119 5.63 -6.55 17.41
N ALA A 120 5.79 -6.45 18.74
CA ALA A 120 4.69 -6.37 19.69
C ALA A 120 3.81 -5.13 19.47
N GLU A 121 4.40 -4.01 19.06
CA GLU A 121 3.66 -2.80 18.73
C GLU A 121 2.91 -2.95 17.40
N MET A 122 3.54 -3.53 16.37
CA MET A 122 2.90 -3.71 15.07
C MET A 122 1.64 -4.59 15.14
N ILE A 123 1.63 -5.62 16.00
CA ILE A 123 0.45 -6.49 16.18
C ILE A 123 -0.62 -5.91 17.12
N SER A 124 -0.27 -4.94 17.96
CA SER A 124 -1.21 -4.35 18.93
C SER A 124 -1.94 -3.12 18.39
N VAL A 125 -1.38 -2.45 17.38
CA VAL A 125 -1.99 -1.27 16.77
C VAL A 125 -2.94 -1.64 15.63
N PRO A 126 -4.12 -0.99 15.54
CA PRO A 126 -5.04 -1.21 14.42
C PRO A 126 -4.52 -0.64 13.09
N ALA A 127 -3.59 0.32 13.14
CA ALA A 127 -3.04 0.98 11.96
C ALA A 127 -1.54 1.26 12.12
N VAL A 128 -0.70 0.38 11.57
CA VAL A 128 0.76 0.44 11.65
C VAL A 128 1.32 1.74 11.06
N ALA A 129 0.78 2.18 9.92
CA ALA A 129 1.20 3.42 9.26
C ALA A 129 1.02 4.66 10.16
N VAL A 130 -0.10 4.73 10.90
CA VAL A 130 -0.40 5.85 11.79
C VAL A 130 0.55 5.85 12.99
N ALA A 131 0.81 4.67 13.58
CA ALA A 131 1.77 4.53 14.66
C ALA A 131 3.19 4.93 14.23
N PHE A 132 3.60 4.57 13.01
CA PHE A 132 4.85 5.01 12.41
C PHE A 132 4.89 6.53 12.23
N GLY A 133 3.83 7.10 11.64
CA GLY A 133 3.70 8.55 11.43
C GLY A 133 3.77 9.36 12.72
N ALA A 134 3.18 8.86 13.80
CA ALA A 134 3.25 9.50 15.11
C ALA A 134 4.69 9.59 15.65
N ARG A 135 5.52 8.58 15.38
CA ARG A 135 6.93 8.53 15.82
C ARG A 135 7.87 9.36 14.94
N VAL A 136 7.65 9.36 13.62
CA VAL A 136 8.59 9.94 12.65
C VAL A 136 8.22 11.38 12.27
N LEU A 137 6.93 11.68 12.10
CA LEU A 137 6.47 12.97 11.57
C LEU A 137 6.07 13.97 12.65
N GLY A 138 5.97 13.54 13.92
CA GLY A 138 5.68 14.41 15.07
C GLY A 138 4.43 15.29 14.86
N PRO A 139 4.55 16.63 14.77
CA PRO A 139 3.42 17.53 14.55
C PRO A 139 2.64 17.27 13.25
N ALA A 140 3.31 16.72 12.23
CA ALA A 140 2.71 16.40 10.94
C ALA A 140 2.11 14.99 10.88
N SER A 141 2.04 14.28 12.02
CA SER A 141 1.50 12.92 12.10
C SER A 141 0.05 12.79 11.63
N PHE A 142 -0.75 13.85 11.68
CA PHE A 142 -2.13 13.88 11.17
C PHE A 142 -2.23 13.67 9.64
N LEU A 143 -1.15 13.91 8.90
CA LEU A 143 -1.14 13.72 7.44
C LEU A 143 -1.28 12.25 7.05
N ILE A 144 -0.76 11.33 7.86
CA ILE A 144 -0.83 9.89 7.59
C ILE A 144 -2.27 9.36 7.68
N PRO A 145 -3.03 9.52 8.79
CA PRO A 145 -4.41 9.06 8.85
C PRO A 145 -5.30 9.77 7.82
N LEU A 146 -5.06 11.06 7.52
CA LEU A 146 -5.75 11.76 6.45
C LEU A 146 -5.46 11.12 5.07
N GLY A 147 -4.19 10.83 4.77
CA GLY A 147 -3.78 10.16 3.54
C GLY A 147 -4.37 8.76 3.42
N VAL A 148 -4.39 7.98 4.52
CA VAL A 148 -5.02 6.65 4.57
C VAL A 148 -6.52 6.75 4.34
N ALA A 149 -7.22 7.70 4.95
CA ALA A 149 -8.65 7.91 4.74
C ALA A 149 -8.99 8.28 3.28
N ILE A 150 -8.18 9.17 2.68
CA ILE A 150 -8.31 9.52 1.26
C ILE A 150 -8.04 8.30 0.38
N ALA A 151 -7.05 7.49 0.74
CA ALA A 151 -6.66 6.31 0.00
C ALA A 151 -7.76 5.22 -0.01
N THR A 152 -8.35 4.94 1.15
CA THR A 152 -9.44 3.97 1.29
C THR A 152 -10.71 4.46 0.59
N PHE A 153 -11.02 5.75 0.71
CA PHE A 153 -12.15 6.36 0.01
C PHE A 153 -11.99 6.26 -1.52
N GLY A 154 -10.82 6.59 -2.06
CA GLY A 154 -10.53 6.44 -3.48
C GLY A 154 -10.60 4.99 -3.97
N CYS A 155 -10.18 4.02 -3.15
CA CYS A 155 -10.30 2.61 -3.48
C CYS A 155 -11.77 2.17 -3.60
N ALA A 156 -12.59 2.51 -2.60
CA ALA A 156 -14.00 2.17 -2.59
C ALA A 156 -14.78 2.81 -3.75
N MET A 157 -14.45 4.06 -4.12
CA MET A 157 -15.02 4.69 -5.30
C MET A 157 -14.68 3.95 -6.60
N SER A 158 -13.42 3.53 -6.78
CA SER A 158 -12.99 2.80 -7.99
C SER A 158 -13.63 1.42 -8.10
N VAL A 159 -13.74 0.69 -7.00
CA VAL A 159 -14.40 -0.62 -6.99
C VAL A 159 -15.87 -0.47 -7.39
N GLN A 160 -16.56 0.54 -6.87
CA GLN A 160 -17.97 0.76 -7.22
C GLN A 160 -18.19 1.12 -8.70
N PHE A 161 -17.24 1.81 -9.34
CA PHE A 161 -17.30 2.10 -10.77
C PHE A 161 -17.08 0.86 -11.64
N GLY A 162 -16.27 -0.11 -11.19
CA GLY A 162 -16.01 -1.33 -11.97
C GLY A 162 -17.14 -2.36 -11.96
N ILE A 163 -18.17 -2.19 -11.11
CA ILE A 163 -19.28 -3.14 -10.97
C ILE A 163 -20.57 -2.65 -11.65
N THR A 164 -20.65 -1.34 -11.95
CA THR A 164 -21.75 -0.71 -12.71
C THR A 164 -21.37 -0.51 -14.16
#